data_AF-A0AAN5CSQ5-F1
#
_entry.id   AF-A0AAN5CSQ5-F1
#
_cell.length_a   1.000
_cell.length_b   1.000
_cell.length_c   1.000
_cell.angle_alpha   90.00
_cell.angle_beta   90.00
_cell.angle_gamma   90.00
#
_symmetry.space_group_name_H-M   'P 1'
#
loop_
_entity.id
_entity.type
_entity.pdbx_description
1 polymer ?
#
loop_
_entity_poly.entity_id
_entity_poly.type
_entity_poly.pdbx_seq_one_letter_code
_entity_poly.pdbx_strand_id
1 'polypeptide(L)'
;MTPRFPLTGGTLRGVGIVEILVIVASILRFYHGLTVLFLFCATVIERVFATIYISNYETSRSIRISIILRLAVIVISLLFALDVTFGELNSFFQVLRFFQVLRHYFVYCGIIFFVTAPSATVSLYLYFYNRHRLKYVLKRPESYSLSLRYQLIENMRCFRFLQVISTAGVVGIGINTVVLLIPQFSLYFQEDMDARDLCGAAFEILYTTTFLVGIMVCFFTQSVWRDDFIHKLKNFLRRSGATGPIVGMSSAKGIKIAPNDALAH
;
A
#
# COMPACT_ATOMS: atom_id res chain seq x y z
N MET A 1 8.03 -14.83 17.29
CA MET A 1 7.48 -16.05 17.90
C MET A 1 7.39 -17.11 16.82
N THR A 2 8.18 -18.17 16.91
CA THR A 2 7.91 -19.43 16.20
C THR A 2 7.33 -20.38 17.24
N PRO A 3 6.08 -20.83 17.12
CA PRO A 3 5.57 -21.87 18.01
C PRO A 3 6.36 -23.15 17.72
N ARG A 4 7.12 -23.64 18.72
CA ARG A 4 7.67 -24.99 18.68
C ARG A 4 6.54 -25.93 19.09
N PHE A 5 5.91 -26.60 18.13
CA PHE A 5 5.11 -27.78 18.43
C PHE A 5 6.06 -28.98 18.55
N PRO A 6 6.13 -29.66 19.71
CA PRO A 6 6.71 -30.98 19.78
C PRO A 6 5.75 -31.95 19.10
N LEU A 7 6.07 -32.35 17.87
CA LEU A 7 5.43 -33.49 17.20
C LEU A 7 5.98 -34.78 17.80
N THR A 8 5.66 -35.03 19.07
CA THR A 8 5.76 -36.35 19.69
C THR A 8 4.34 -36.86 19.90
N GLY A 9 4.08 -38.03 19.31
CA GLY A 9 2.75 -38.59 19.08
C GLY A 9 1.80 -38.49 20.28
N GLY A 10 0.59 -38.02 20.02
CA GLY A 10 -0.48 -37.98 21.00
C GLY A 10 -1.48 -36.86 20.70
N THR A 11 -2.59 -37.22 20.06
CA THR A 11 -3.83 -36.43 19.93
C THR A 11 -3.75 -35.09 19.17
N LEU A 12 -4.46 -35.02 18.03
CA LEU A 12 -5.04 -33.78 17.50
C LEU A 12 -5.95 -33.14 18.56
N ARG A 13 -5.37 -32.48 19.57
CA ARG A 13 -6.09 -31.47 20.34
C ARG A 13 -6.30 -30.31 19.39
N GLY A 14 -7.58 -30.02 19.10
CA GLY A 14 -8.00 -29.05 18.10
C GLY A 14 -7.23 -27.74 18.23
N VAL A 15 -6.68 -27.29 17.10
CA VAL A 15 -6.11 -25.95 16.96
C VAL A 15 -7.16 -24.97 17.44
N GLY A 16 -6.84 -24.20 18.48
CA GLY A 16 -7.78 -23.23 19.04
C GLY A 16 -8.11 -22.15 18.02
N ILE A 17 -9.32 -21.58 18.08
CA ILE A 17 -9.72 -20.45 17.20
C ILE A 17 -8.68 -19.32 17.24
N VAL A 18 -8.10 -19.06 18.42
CA VAL A 18 -7.06 -18.05 18.62
C VAL A 18 -5.81 -18.35 17.80
N GLU A 19 -5.38 -19.61 17.72
CA GLU A 19 -4.18 -20.00 16.96
C GLU A 19 -4.39 -19.82 15.46
N ILE A 20 -5.58 -20.19 14.95
CA ILE A 20 -5.96 -19.96 13.55
C ILE A 20 -5.93 -18.46 13.24
N LEU A 21 -6.49 -17.63 14.11
CA LEU A 21 -6.50 -16.17 13.93
C LEU A 21 -5.08 -15.59 13.88
N VAL A 22 -4.18 -16.06 14.75
CA VAL A 22 -2.77 -15.61 14.75
C VAL A 22 -2.05 -16.02 13.47
N ILE A 23 -2.27 -17.25 12.97
CA ILE A 23 -1.68 -17.71 11.71
C ILE A 23 -2.20 -16.87 10.53
N VAL A 24 -3.51 -16.67 10.44
CA VAL A 24 -4.13 -15.85 9.38
C VAL A 24 -3.63 -14.41 9.42
N ALA A 25 -3.55 -13.80 10.62
CA ALA A 25 -2.99 -12.47 10.79
C ALA A 25 -1.53 -12.39 10.34
N SER A 26 -0.74 -13.43 10.60
CA SER A 26 0.64 -13.53 10.13
C SER A 26 0.74 -13.57 8.60
N ILE A 27 -0.07 -14.41 7.95
CA ILE A 27 -0.10 -14.50 6.48
C ILE A 27 -0.49 -13.15 5.88
N LEU A 28 -1.56 -12.53 6.39
CA LEU A 28 -2.03 -11.23 5.91
C LEU A 28 -0.95 -10.15 6.08
N ARG A 29 -0.23 -10.13 7.21
CA ARG A 29 0.87 -9.19 7.47
C ARG A 29 1.96 -9.30 6.41
N PHE A 30 2.48 -10.50 6.17
CA PHE A 30 3.53 -10.72 5.17
C PHE A 30 3.02 -10.45 3.75
N TYR A 31 1.80 -10.90 3.44
CA TYR A 31 1.16 -10.64 2.16
C TYR A 31 1.05 -9.14 1.86
N HIS A 32 0.58 -8.33 2.82
CA HIS A 32 0.45 -6.88 2.64
C HIS A 32 1.80 -6.21 2.44
N GLY A 33 2.81 -6.55 3.25
CA GLY A 33 4.17 -6.00 3.10
C GLY A 33 4.77 -6.30 1.73
N LEU A 34 4.69 -7.55 1.29
CA LEU A 34 5.18 -8.00 -0.01
C LEU A 34 4.37 -7.42 -1.18
N THR A 35 3.05 -7.25 -1.01
CA THR A 35 2.19 -6.66 -2.03
C THR A 35 2.61 -5.23 -2.32
N VAL A 36 2.86 -4.42 -1.28
CA VAL A 36 3.33 -3.03 -1.46
C VAL A 36 4.66 -3.00 -2.24
N LEU A 37 5.58 -3.89 -1.88
CA LEU A 37 6.89 -4.03 -2.51
C LEU A 37 6.79 -4.41 -4.00
N PHE A 38 6.07 -5.48 -4.32
CA PHE A 38 5.95 -5.96 -5.70
C PHE A 38 5.04 -5.06 -6.54
N LEU A 39 4.05 -4.38 -5.95
CA LEU A 39 3.23 -3.40 -6.65
C LEU A 39 4.08 -2.20 -7.10
N PHE A 40 5.05 -1.76 -6.30
CA PHE A 40 6.02 -0.74 -6.73
C PHE A 40 6.80 -1.20 -7.96
N CYS A 41 7.38 -2.41 -7.94
CA CYS A 41 8.09 -2.96 -9.10
C CYS A 41 7.18 -3.07 -10.34
N ALA A 42 5.99 -3.65 -10.19
CA ALA A 42 5.02 -3.83 -11.26
C ALA A 42 4.60 -2.50 -11.89
N THR A 43 4.36 -1.46 -11.08
CA THR A 43 4.02 -0.12 -11.58
C THR A 43 5.19 0.54 -12.31
N VAL A 44 6.45 0.37 -11.85
CA VAL A 44 7.63 0.86 -12.59
C VAL A 44 7.71 0.17 -13.96
N ILE A 45 7.56 -1.16 -14.02
CA ILE A 45 7.55 -1.93 -15.26
C ILE A 45 6.43 -1.46 -16.19
N GLU A 46 5.21 -1.29 -15.68
CA GLU A 46 4.08 -0.76 -16.45
C GLU A 46 4.41 0.61 -17.06
N ARG A 47 5.07 1.50 -16.30
CA ARG A 47 5.47 2.83 -16.78
C ARG A 47 6.63 2.80 -17.76
N VAL A 48 7.56 1.85 -17.67
CA VAL A 48 8.57 1.59 -18.70
C VAL A 48 7.85 1.27 -20.01
N PHE A 49 6.93 0.31 -19.99
CA PHE A 49 6.19 -0.10 -21.18
C PHE A 49 5.34 1.04 -21.76
N ALA A 50 4.66 1.81 -20.91
CA ALA A 50 3.91 2.98 -21.35
C ALA A 50 4.79 4.05 -22.02
N THR A 51 6.05 4.18 -21.58
CA THR A 51 7.00 5.15 -22.15
C THR A 51 7.57 4.67 -23.49
N ILE A 52 7.90 3.38 -23.60
CA ILE A 52 8.43 2.76 -24.83
C ILE A 52 7.35 2.65 -25.91
N TYR A 53 6.18 2.14 -25.56
CA TYR A 53 5.10 1.86 -26.51
C TYR A 53 4.12 3.01 -26.69
N ILE A 54 4.57 4.25 -26.52
CA ILE A 54 3.69 5.43 -26.50
C ILE A 54 2.86 5.57 -27.78
N SER A 55 3.47 5.29 -28.93
CA SER A 55 2.80 5.31 -30.25
C SER A 55 1.72 4.23 -30.36
N ASN A 56 2.01 3.01 -29.91
CA ASN A 56 1.05 1.91 -29.95
C ASN A 56 -0.08 2.05 -28.91
N TYR A 57 0.18 2.79 -27.83
CA TYR A 57 -0.79 3.11 -26.80
C TYR A 57 -1.89 4.05 -27.29
N GLU A 58 -1.58 4.93 -28.25
CA GLU A 58 -2.58 5.82 -28.86
C GLU A 58 -3.55 5.03 -29.74
N THR A 59 -3.08 3.99 -30.42
CA THR A 59 -3.90 3.16 -31.32
C THR A 59 -4.64 2.04 -30.57
N SER A 60 -4.03 1.45 -29.53
CA SER A 60 -4.63 0.34 -28.78
C SER A 60 -4.37 0.47 -27.28
N ARG A 61 -5.44 0.69 -26.51
CA ARG A 61 -5.36 0.74 -25.04
C ARG A 61 -5.22 -0.68 -24.48
N SER A 62 -3.99 -1.14 -24.28
CA SER A 62 -3.70 -2.50 -23.79
C SER A 62 -3.78 -2.61 -22.25
N ILE A 63 -4.99 -2.53 -21.69
CA ILE A 63 -5.24 -2.72 -20.24
C ILE A 63 -4.74 -4.09 -19.73
N ARG A 64 -4.62 -5.07 -20.63
CA ARG A 64 -4.17 -6.44 -20.37
C ARG A 64 -2.84 -6.50 -19.61
N ILE A 65 -1.87 -5.65 -19.93
CA ILE A 65 -0.53 -5.68 -19.30
C ILE A 65 -0.63 -5.34 -17.82
N SER A 66 -1.37 -4.28 -17.47
CA SER A 66 -1.56 -3.88 -16.06
C SER A 66 -2.32 -4.95 -15.27
N ILE A 67 -3.33 -5.58 -15.87
CA ILE A 67 -4.09 -6.67 -15.22
C ILE A 67 -3.17 -7.86 -14.93
N ILE A 68 -2.40 -8.31 -15.92
CA ILE A 68 -1.48 -9.45 -15.77
C ILE A 68 -0.44 -9.15 -14.69
N LEU A 69 0.16 -7.96 -14.69
CA LEU A 69 1.13 -7.56 -13.67
C LEU A 69 0.54 -7.55 -12.27
N ARG A 70 -0.68 -7.01 -12.08
CA ARG A 70 -1.35 -6.99 -10.77
C ARG A 70 -1.71 -8.38 -10.26
N LEU A 71 -2.20 -9.26 -11.15
CA LEU A 71 -2.49 -10.65 -10.80
C LEU A 71 -1.20 -11.39 -10.40
N ALA A 72 -0.10 -11.18 -11.13
CA ALA A 72 1.19 -11.74 -10.77
C ALA A 72 1.68 -11.26 -9.40
N VAL A 73 1.52 -9.95 -9.08
CA VAL A 73 1.84 -9.41 -7.75
C VAL A 73 1.06 -10.14 -6.66
N ILE A 74 -0.27 -10.27 -6.81
CA ILE A 74 -1.12 -10.93 -5.81
C ILE A 74 -0.67 -12.38 -5.58
N VAL A 75 -0.48 -13.14 -6.67
CA VAL A 75 -0.09 -14.56 -6.58
C VAL A 75 1.29 -14.71 -5.95
N ILE A 76 2.30 -13.96 -6.41
CA ILE A 76 3.66 -14.06 -5.90
C ILE A 76 3.72 -13.63 -4.42
N SER A 77 3.06 -12.53 -4.04
CA SER A 77 2.97 -12.08 -2.65
C SER A 77 2.34 -13.14 -1.75
N LEU A 78 1.28 -13.81 -2.21
CA LEU A 78 0.61 -14.85 -1.44
C LEU A 78 1.49 -16.09 -1.28
N LEU A 79 2.14 -16.56 -2.36
CA LEU A 79 3.04 -17.71 -2.32
C LEU A 79 4.20 -17.49 -1.33
N PHE A 80 4.83 -16.31 -1.36
CA PHE A 80 5.88 -15.96 -0.41
C PHE A 80 5.35 -15.83 1.03
N ALA A 81 4.16 -15.27 1.23
CA ALA A 81 3.58 -15.17 2.58
C ALA A 81 3.27 -16.54 3.18
N LEU A 82 2.82 -17.49 2.36
CA LEU A 82 2.59 -18.88 2.74
C LEU A 82 3.91 -19.59 3.05
N ASP A 83 4.94 -19.45 2.20
CA ASP A 83 6.27 -20.03 2.42
C ASP A 83 6.92 -19.52 3.73
N VAL A 84 6.80 -18.22 4.01
CA VAL A 84 7.33 -17.64 5.25
C VAL A 84 6.56 -18.13 6.48
N THR A 85 5.24 -18.32 6.37
CA THR A 85 4.39 -18.69 7.53
C THR A 85 4.47 -20.18 7.84
N PHE A 86 4.41 -21.04 6.81
CA PHE A 86 4.36 -22.49 6.98
C PHE A 86 5.71 -23.17 6.80
N GLY A 87 6.74 -22.45 6.33
CA GLY A 87 8.06 -22.91 5.88
C GLY A 87 8.61 -24.23 6.44
N GLU A 88 8.03 -25.35 6.00
CA GLU A 88 8.52 -26.72 6.21
C GLU A 88 9.52 -27.14 5.13
N LEU A 89 9.72 -26.34 4.09
CA LEU A 89 10.57 -26.64 2.93
C LEU A 89 12.10 -26.66 3.20
N ASN A 90 12.54 -26.56 4.45
CA ASN A 90 13.97 -26.52 4.81
C ASN A 90 14.33 -27.44 5.97
N SER A 91 13.82 -28.67 5.93
CA SER A 91 14.10 -29.74 6.91
C SER A 91 15.60 -30.12 7.01
N PHE A 92 16.45 -29.69 6.07
CA PHE A 92 17.87 -30.05 6.00
C PHE A 92 18.80 -29.27 6.96
N PHE A 93 18.39 -28.11 7.49
CA PHE A 93 19.27 -27.22 8.29
C PHE A 93 18.78 -26.97 9.74
N GLN A 94 18.13 -27.95 10.38
CA GLN A 94 17.61 -27.80 11.76
C GLN A 94 18.68 -27.64 12.85
N VAL A 95 19.95 -27.96 12.58
CA VAL A 95 21.03 -27.98 13.60
C VAL A 95 21.51 -26.57 14.02
N LEU A 96 21.22 -25.53 13.23
CA LEU A 96 21.66 -24.15 13.49
C LEU A 96 20.48 -23.18 13.55
N ARG A 97 19.63 -23.30 14.57
CA ARG A 97 18.44 -22.44 14.79
C ARG A 97 18.73 -20.93 14.75
N PHE A 98 19.91 -20.50 15.20
CA PHE A 98 20.32 -19.09 15.16
C PHE A 98 20.56 -18.60 13.72
N PHE A 99 21.28 -19.40 12.91
CA PHE A 99 21.45 -19.11 11.48
C PHE A 99 20.12 -19.14 10.73
N GLN A 100 19.13 -19.94 11.15
CA GLN A 100 17.85 -20.03 10.46
C GLN A 100 17.03 -18.73 10.57
N VAL A 101 16.93 -18.13 11.75
CA VAL A 101 16.17 -16.86 11.95
C VAL A 101 16.89 -15.69 11.25
N LEU A 102 18.21 -15.59 11.42
CA LEU A 102 19.00 -14.60 10.70
C LEU A 102 18.91 -14.81 9.18
N ARG A 103 18.91 -16.05 8.69
CA ARG A 103 18.76 -16.36 7.25
C ARG A 103 17.43 -15.90 6.71
N HIS A 104 16.29 -16.18 7.36
CA HIS A 104 14.99 -15.71 6.89
C HIS A 104 14.94 -14.18 6.81
N TYR A 105 15.56 -13.50 7.78
CA TYR A 105 15.66 -12.05 7.79
C TYR A 105 16.59 -11.49 6.71
N PHE A 106 17.80 -12.05 6.55
CA PHE A 106 18.74 -11.67 5.50
C PHE A 106 18.16 -11.92 4.11
N VAL A 107 17.44 -13.03 3.92
CA VAL A 107 16.72 -13.32 2.68
C VAL A 107 15.63 -12.29 2.44
N TYR A 108 14.84 -11.94 3.46
CA TYR A 108 13.77 -10.93 3.32
C TYR A 108 14.33 -9.52 3.02
N CYS A 109 15.34 -9.07 3.76
CA CYS A 109 16.05 -7.82 3.51
C CYS A 109 16.74 -7.84 2.13
N GLY A 110 17.31 -8.98 1.74
CA GLY A 110 17.90 -9.20 0.43
C GLY A 110 16.88 -9.08 -0.70
N ILE A 111 15.70 -9.67 -0.55
CA ILE A 111 14.59 -9.52 -1.49
C ILE A 111 14.14 -8.06 -1.59
N ILE A 112 13.95 -7.38 -0.45
CA ILE A 112 13.58 -5.96 -0.44
C ILE A 112 14.61 -5.15 -1.19
N PHE A 113 15.90 -5.32 -0.88
CA PHE A 113 16.98 -4.58 -1.51
C PHE A 113 17.06 -4.87 -3.01
N PHE A 114 17.01 -6.14 -3.39
CA PHE A 114 17.11 -6.58 -4.78
C PHE A 114 15.90 -6.17 -5.64
N VAL A 115 14.71 -6.01 -5.04
CA VAL A 115 13.52 -5.55 -5.75
C VAL A 115 13.44 -4.02 -5.78
N THR A 116 13.70 -3.35 -4.66
CA THR A 116 13.55 -1.89 -4.54
C THR A 116 14.68 -1.14 -5.24
N ALA A 117 15.94 -1.56 -5.12
CA ALA A 117 17.06 -0.79 -5.64
C ALA A 117 17.02 -0.67 -7.18
N PRO A 118 16.80 -1.76 -7.95
CA PRO A 118 16.65 -1.65 -9.40
C PRO A 118 15.40 -0.85 -9.79
N SER A 119 14.27 -1.10 -9.11
CA SER A 119 13.00 -0.40 -9.40
C SER A 119 13.11 1.11 -9.15
N ALA A 120 13.77 1.52 -8.07
CA ALA A 120 14.05 2.92 -7.75
C ALA A 120 14.99 3.55 -8.76
N THR A 121 16.05 2.83 -9.16
CA THR A 121 17.01 3.30 -10.18
C THR A 121 16.32 3.52 -11.53
N VAL A 122 15.51 2.57 -11.98
CA VAL A 122 14.73 2.67 -13.22
C VAL A 122 13.70 3.81 -13.12
N SER A 123 13.02 3.95 -11.98
CA SER A 123 12.08 5.06 -11.77
C SER A 123 12.75 6.43 -11.84
N LEU A 124 13.93 6.60 -11.24
CA LEU A 124 14.70 7.83 -11.30
C LEU A 124 15.16 8.12 -12.74
N TYR A 125 15.70 7.11 -13.42
CA TYR A 125 16.11 7.21 -14.81
C TYR A 125 14.95 7.67 -15.71
N LEU A 126 13.78 7.02 -15.60
CA LEU A 126 12.58 7.38 -16.37
C LEU A 126 12.08 8.78 -16.04
N TYR A 127 12.16 9.20 -14.78
CA TYR A 127 11.80 10.56 -14.39
C TYR A 127 12.69 11.59 -15.09
N PHE A 128 14.01 11.42 -15.07
CA PHE A 128 14.93 12.33 -15.77
C PHE A 128 14.76 12.27 -17.29
N TYR A 129 14.60 11.08 -17.85
CA TYR A 129 14.35 10.87 -19.28
C TYR A 129 13.07 11.58 -19.74
N ASN A 130 11.96 11.39 -19.03
CA ASN A 130 10.68 12.03 -19.35
C ASN A 130 10.73 13.54 -19.17
N ARG A 131 11.43 14.04 -18.14
CA ARG A 131 11.64 15.48 -17.93
C ARG A 131 12.45 16.10 -19.07
N HIS A 132 13.49 15.42 -19.53
CA HIS A 132 14.28 15.86 -20.67
C HIS A 132 13.41 15.89 -21.92
N ARG A 133 12.75 14.77 -22.25
CA ARG A 133 11.86 14.65 -23.43
C ARG A 133 10.77 15.72 -23.45
N LEU A 134 10.14 16.01 -22.30
CA LEU A 134 9.14 17.06 -22.21
C LEU A 134 9.69 18.45 -22.59
N LYS A 135 10.92 18.78 -22.20
CA LYS A 135 11.56 20.05 -22.61
C LYS A 135 11.73 20.16 -24.13
N TYR A 136 12.01 19.06 -24.83
CA TYR A 136 12.09 19.06 -26.30
C TYR A 136 10.72 19.21 -26.94
N VAL A 137 9.71 18.50 -26.42
CA VAL A 137 8.34 18.56 -26.93
C VAL A 137 7.75 19.96 -26.78
N LEU A 138 8.02 20.64 -25.66
CA LEU A 138 7.56 22.01 -25.42
C LEU A 138 8.22 23.05 -26.34
N LYS A 139 9.47 22.82 -26.78
CA LYS A 139 10.18 23.71 -27.71
C LYS A 139 9.66 23.65 -29.15
N ARG A 140 8.97 22.57 -29.54
CA ARG A 140 8.45 22.37 -30.91
C ARG A 140 6.96 22.01 -30.87
N PRO A 141 6.08 22.98 -30.58
CA PRO A 141 4.68 22.68 -30.34
C PRO A 141 3.95 22.13 -31.58
N GLU A 142 4.32 22.57 -32.78
CA GLU A 142 3.66 22.16 -34.03
C GLU A 142 3.93 20.69 -34.41
N SER A 143 5.00 20.08 -33.89
CA SER A 143 5.43 18.74 -34.33
C SER A 143 4.89 17.60 -33.47
N TYR A 144 4.20 17.87 -32.37
CA TYR A 144 3.80 16.85 -31.39
C TYR A 144 2.34 16.94 -30.97
N SER A 145 1.69 15.77 -30.92
CA SER A 145 0.30 15.61 -30.49
C SER A 145 0.09 16.10 -29.05
N LEU A 146 -1.10 16.64 -28.79
CA LEU A 146 -1.53 17.07 -27.45
C LEU A 146 -1.53 15.89 -26.46
N SER A 147 -1.92 14.71 -26.93
CA SER A 147 -1.93 13.46 -26.18
C SER A 147 -0.55 13.09 -25.63
N LEU A 148 0.51 13.22 -26.44
CA LEU A 148 1.88 12.91 -26.01
C LEU A 148 2.32 13.78 -24.82
N ARG A 149 2.01 15.08 -24.85
CA ARG A 149 2.34 16.01 -23.76
C ARG A 149 1.60 15.64 -22.49
N TYR A 150 0.31 15.35 -22.61
CA TYR A 150 -0.51 14.94 -21.48
C TYR A 150 0.02 13.67 -20.83
N GLN A 151 0.34 12.64 -21.62
CA GLN A 151 0.88 11.38 -21.14
C GLN A 151 2.24 11.55 -20.44
N LEU A 152 3.14 12.39 -20.98
CA LEU A 152 4.43 12.68 -20.35
C LEU A 152 4.26 13.37 -18.99
N ILE A 153 3.37 14.37 -18.91
CA ILE A 153 3.07 15.09 -17.67
C ILE A 153 2.49 14.13 -16.62
N GLU A 154 1.52 13.30 -17.03
CA GLU A 154 0.87 12.36 -16.13
C GLU A 154 1.84 11.26 -15.66
N ASN A 155 2.72 10.77 -16.53
CA ASN A 155 3.77 9.83 -16.16
C ASN A 155 4.75 10.45 -15.14
N MET A 156 5.18 11.70 -15.33
CA MET A 156 6.02 12.39 -14.34
C MET A 156 5.33 12.57 -12.99
N ARG A 157 4.04 12.92 -12.99
CA ARG A 157 3.23 13.01 -11.77
C ARG A 157 3.15 11.67 -11.06
N CYS A 158 2.88 10.59 -11.80
CA CYS A 158 2.85 9.23 -11.28
C CYS A 158 4.20 8.82 -10.67
N PHE A 159 5.32 9.13 -11.32
CA PHE A 159 6.64 8.80 -10.77
C PHE A 159 6.95 9.55 -9.47
N ARG A 160 6.62 10.84 -9.39
CA ARG A 160 6.78 11.60 -8.14
C ARG A 160 5.95 10.98 -7.00
N PHE A 161 4.70 10.66 -7.28
CA PHE A 161 3.82 9.99 -6.31
C PHE A 161 4.39 8.64 -5.87
N LEU A 162 4.82 7.83 -6.83
CA LEU A 162 5.36 6.50 -6.58
C LEU A 162 6.67 6.54 -5.79
N GLN A 163 7.55 7.50 -6.07
CA GLN A 163 8.78 7.73 -5.31
C GLN A 163 8.49 8.09 -3.86
N VAL A 164 7.56 9.02 -3.61
CA VAL A 164 7.18 9.41 -2.24
C VAL A 164 6.68 8.21 -1.44
N ILE A 165 5.80 7.40 -2.02
CA ILE A 165 5.26 6.20 -1.37
C ILE A 165 6.36 5.15 -1.15
N SER A 166 7.19 4.90 -2.15
CA SER A 166 8.28 3.93 -2.04
C SER A 166 9.30 4.34 -0.99
N THR A 167 9.66 5.63 -0.91
CA THR A 167 10.58 6.12 0.12
C THR A 167 9.98 5.99 1.51
N ALA A 168 8.71 6.38 1.70
CA ALA A 168 8.01 6.18 2.97
C ALA A 168 7.95 4.70 3.37
N GLY A 169 7.67 3.81 2.42
CA GLY A 169 7.66 2.37 2.62
C GLY A 169 9.02 1.80 3.01
N VAL A 170 10.09 2.15 2.29
CA VAL A 170 11.46 1.68 2.58
C VAL A 170 11.94 2.18 3.95
N VAL A 171 11.70 3.46 4.28
CA VAL A 171 12.05 4.03 5.59
C VAL A 171 11.29 3.31 6.70
N GLY A 172 9.97 3.15 6.53
CA GLY A 172 9.14 2.47 7.52
C GLY A 172 9.53 1.00 7.72
N ILE A 173 9.72 0.25 6.63
CA ILE A 173 10.21 -1.13 6.71
C ILE A 173 11.59 -1.17 7.38
N GLY A 174 12.51 -0.27 7.02
CA GLY A 174 13.85 -0.18 7.61
C GLY A 174 13.82 0.04 9.13
N ILE A 175 12.97 0.95 9.63
CA ILE A 175 12.81 1.20 11.06
C ILE A 175 12.27 -0.05 11.78
N ASN A 176 11.24 -0.68 11.24
CA ASN A 176 10.66 -1.92 11.78
C ASN A 176 11.69 -3.07 11.84
N THR A 177 12.52 -3.14 10.82
CA THR A 177 13.60 -4.12 10.61
C THR A 177 14.69 -3.95 11.68
N VAL A 178 15.11 -2.71 11.98
CA VAL A 178 16.04 -2.41 13.08
C VAL A 178 15.46 -2.79 14.46
N VAL A 179 14.20 -2.48 14.72
CA VAL A 179 13.54 -2.77 16.01
C VAL A 179 13.48 -4.28 16.28
N LEU A 180 13.34 -5.10 15.23
CA LEU A 180 13.41 -6.55 15.36
C LEU A 180 14.84 -7.08 15.57
N LEU A 181 15.87 -6.40 15.06
CA LEU A 181 17.26 -6.83 15.24
C LEU A 181 17.76 -6.63 16.66
N ILE A 182 17.37 -5.52 17.31
CA ILE A 182 17.81 -5.18 18.67
C ILE A 182 17.60 -6.33 19.67
N PRO A 183 16.40 -6.92 19.82
CA PRO A 183 16.19 -8.04 20.73
C PRO A 183 16.92 -9.30 20.26
N GLN A 184 17.09 -9.55 18.95
CA GLN A 184 17.82 -10.74 18.48
C GLN A 184 19.32 -10.68 18.82
N PHE A 185 19.92 -9.48 18.77
CA PHE A 185 21.31 -9.27 19.18
C PHE A 185 21.47 -9.18 20.71
N SER A 186 20.57 -8.47 21.40
CA SER A 186 20.63 -8.28 22.84
C SER A 186 20.33 -9.57 23.62
N LEU A 187 19.36 -10.37 23.16
CA LEU A 187 18.95 -11.61 23.84
C LEU A 187 19.88 -12.79 23.58
N TYR A 188 20.83 -12.66 22.64
CA TYR A 188 21.94 -13.61 22.53
C TYR A 188 22.87 -13.52 23.75
N PHE A 189 22.93 -12.34 24.40
CA PHE A 189 23.77 -12.10 25.56
C PHE A 189 23.03 -12.19 26.91
N GLN A 190 21.71 -12.02 26.94
CA GLN A 190 20.89 -12.09 28.17
C GLN A 190 19.53 -12.75 27.90
N GLU A 191 19.15 -13.77 28.68
CA GLU A 191 17.89 -14.52 28.54
C GLU A 191 16.66 -13.78 29.11
N ASP A 192 16.53 -12.46 28.91
CA ASP A 192 15.42 -11.69 29.46
C ASP A 192 14.15 -11.81 28.59
N MET A 193 13.23 -12.69 29.00
CA MET A 193 11.97 -12.92 28.26
C MET A 193 11.10 -11.66 28.13
N ASP A 194 11.12 -10.77 29.12
CA ASP A 194 10.32 -9.53 29.13
C ASP A 194 10.73 -8.54 28.03
N ALA A 195 12.03 -8.45 27.74
CA ALA A 195 12.54 -7.57 26.68
C ALA A 195 12.09 -8.03 25.29
N ARG A 196 11.96 -9.35 25.08
CA ARG A 196 11.50 -9.91 23.82
C ARG A 196 10.05 -9.55 23.52
N ASP A 197 9.19 -9.65 24.53
CA ASP A 197 7.78 -9.38 24.39
C ASP A 197 7.53 -7.87 24.21
N LEU A 198 8.28 -7.03 24.92
CA LEU A 198 8.24 -5.58 24.74
C LEU A 198 8.67 -5.16 23.32
N CYS A 199 9.76 -5.72 22.80
CA CYS A 199 10.18 -5.45 21.42
C CYS A 199 9.19 -5.98 20.38
N GLY A 200 8.54 -7.12 20.66
CA GLY A 200 7.45 -7.63 19.81
C GLY A 200 6.27 -6.67 19.75
N ALA A 201 5.80 -6.17 20.89
CA ALA A 201 4.74 -5.17 20.97
C ALA A 201 5.13 -3.86 20.27
N ALA A 202 6.37 -3.39 20.49
CA ALA A 202 6.90 -2.20 19.83
C ALA A 202 6.92 -2.35 18.30
N PHE A 203 7.32 -3.52 17.80
CA PHE A 203 7.29 -3.82 16.37
C PHE A 203 5.87 -3.77 15.79
N GLU A 204 4.87 -4.37 16.44
CA GLU A 204 3.49 -4.34 15.92
C GLU A 204 2.92 -2.91 15.88
N ILE A 205 3.23 -2.08 16.89
CA ILE A 205 2.83 -0.67 16.94
C ILE A 205 3.51 0.12 15.82
N LEU A 206 4.82 -0.03 15.65
CA LEU A 206 5.58 0.66 14.60
C LEU A 206 5.17 0.21 13.20
N TYR A 207 4.90 -1.08 13.01
CA TYR A 207 4.41 -1.63 11.76
C TYR A 207 3.05 -1.01 11.42
N THR A 208 2.10 -1.05 12.34
CA THR A 208 0.76 -0.45 12.15
C THR A 208 0.85 1.05 11.87
N THR A 209 1.68 1.76 12.62
CA THR A 209 1.90 3.20 12.45
C THR A 209 2.51 3.51 11.08
N THR A 210 3.45 2.68 10.62
CA THR A 210 4.06 2.82 9.29
C THR A 210 3.03 2.71 8.17
N PHE A 211 2.12 1.73 8.27
CA PHE A 211 1.04 1.59 7.29
C PHE A 211 0.07 2.76 7.33
N LEU A 212 -0.31 3.22 8.52
CA LEU A 212 -1.19 4.37 8.67
C LEU A 212 -0.57 5.63 8.06
N VAL A 213 0.70 5.90 8.37
CA VAL A 213 1.46 7.02 7.78
C VAL A 213 1.54 6.86 6.26
N GLY A 214 1.82 5.65 5.77
CA GLY A 214 1.85 5.37 4.32
C GLY A 214 0.52 5.67 3.64
N ILE A 215 -0.60 5.24 4.22
CA ILE A 215 -1.95 5.52 3.71
C ILE A 215 -2.22 7.04 3.71
N MET A 216 -1.87 7.73 4.80
CA MET A 216 -2.02 9.18 4.89
C MET A 216 -1.18 9.89 3.82
N VAL A 217 0.08 9.50 3.63
CA VAL A 217 0.94 10.02 2.58
C VAL A 217 0.34 9.79 1.19
N CYS A 218 -0.17 8.59 0.90
CA CYS A 218 -0.87 8.29 -0.36
C CYS A 218 -2.04 9.25 -0.58
N PHE A 219 -2.84 9.48 0.47
CA PHE A 219 -4.03 10.31 0.39
C PHE A 219 -3.69 11.79 0.17
N PHE A 220 -2.71 12.33 0.90
CA PHE A 220 -2.34 13.74 0.83
C PHE A 220 -1.46 14.10 -0.36
N THR A 221 -0.74 13.13 -0.94
CA THR A 221 0.10 13.39 -2.12
C THR A 221 -0.74 13.60 -3.38
N GLN A 222 -1.93 13.00 -3.47
CA GLN A 222 -2.85 13.23 -4.57
C GLN A 222 -3.71 14.47 -4.31
N SER A 223 -3.40 15.58 -5.00
CA SER A 223 -4.15 16.83 -4.84
C SER A 223 -5.65 16.65 -5.10
N VAL A 224 -6.02 15.83 -6.09
CA VAL A 224 -7.42 15.56 -6.42
C VAL A 224 -8.17 14.94 -5.24
N TRP A 225 -7.58 13.94 -4.58
CA TRP A 225 -8.20 13.26 -3.43
C TRP A 225 -8.23 14.16 -2.20
N ARG A 226 -7.13 14.88 -1.95
CA ARG A 226 -7.05 15.86 -0.88
C ARG A 226 -8.12 16.94 -1.03
N ASP A 227 -8.28 17.50 -2.21
CA ASP A 227 -9.20 18.61 -2.45
C ASP A 227 -10.67 18.14 -2.38
N ASP A 228 -10.99 16.95 -2.94
CA ASP A 228 -12.31 16.31 -2.79
C ASP A 228 -12.63 16.00 -1.31
N PHE A 229 -11.65 15.50 -0.56
CA PHE A 229 -11.79 15.24 0.86
C PHE A 229 -12.04 16.52 1.67
N ILE A 230 -11.26 17.57 1.45
CA ILE A 230 -11.44 18.87 2.12
C ILE A 230 -12.83 19.42 1.81
N HIS A 231 -13.28 19.30 0.56
CA HIS A 231 -14.62 19.75 0.16
C HIS A 231 -15.72 18.95 0.88
N LYS A 232 -15.62 17.62 0.93
CA LYS A 232 -16.56 16.74 1.66
C LYS A 232 -16.54 17.00 3.17
N LEU A 233 -15.36 17.20 3.76
CA LEU A 233 -15.18 17.50 5.17
C LEU A 233 -15.82 18.85 5.53
N LYS A 234 -15.59 19.88 4.72
CA LYS A 234 -16.26 21.20 4.89
C LYS A 234 -17.77 21.08 4.81
N ASN A 235 -18.30 20.31 3.85
CA ASN A 235 -19.74 20.08 3.72
C ASN A 235 -20.33 19.30 4.90
N PHE A 236 -19.60 18.31 5.41
CA PHE A 236 -19.98 17.57 6.61
C PHE A 236 -19.99 18.47 7.85
N LEU A 237 -18.93 19.23 8.10
CA LEU A 237 -18.85 20.18 9.22
C LEU A 237 -19.92 21.26 9.13
N ARG A 238 -20.23 21.76 7.93
CA ARG A 238 -21.32 22.73 7.72
C ARG A 238 -22.69 22.13 8.00
N ARG A 239 -22.89 20.83 7.72
CA ARG A 239 -24.12 20.10 8.09
C ARG A 239 -24.21 19.84 9.59
N SER A 240 -23.10 19.46 10.23
CA SER A 240 -23.05 19.24 11.68
C SER A 240 -23.15 20.54 12.49
N GLY A 241 -22.70 21.67 11.95
CA GLY A 241 -22.92 23.01 12.52
C GLY A 241 -24.30 23.59 12.19
N ALA A 242 -25.04 23.01 11.24
CA ALA A 242 -26.41 23.39 10.89
C ALA A 242 -27.48 22.64 11.71
N THR A 243 -27.11 22.00 12.82
CA THR A 243 -28.04 21.77 13.94
C THR A 243 -28.30 23.10 14.66
N GLY A 244 -28.84 24.08 13.93
CA GLY A 244 -29.62 25.16 14.51
C GLY A 244 -30.95 24.61 15.02
N PRO A 245 -31.60 25.30 15.97
CA PRO A 245 -32.60 24.73 16.85
C PRO A 245 -33.78 24.18 16.06
N ILE A 246 -34.38 23.11 16.60
CA ILE A 246 -35.71 22.62 16.23
C ILE A 246 -36.61 23.85 16.09
N VAL A 247 -36.89 24.25 14.86
CA VAL A 247 -37.86 25.28 14.54
C VAL A 247 -39.16 24.74 15.11
N GLY A 248 -39.60 25.36 16.21
CA GLY A 248 -40.88 25.07 16.82
C GLY A 248 -41.94 25.13 15.73
N MET A 249 -42.66 24.01 15.56
CA MET A 249 -43.98 24.02 14.97
C MET A 249 -44.83 25.02 15.75
N SER A 250 -44.89 26.26 15.29
CA SER A 250 -45.92 27.18 15.71
C SER A 250 -46.39 27.97 14.50
N SER A 251 -47.68 27.78 14.25
CA SER A 251 -48.54 28.64 13.44
C SER A 251 -48.46 28.44 11.93
N ALA A 252 -48.96 27.27 11.51
CA ALA A 252 -49.81 27.22 10.33
C ALA A 252 -51.01 28.18 10.53
N LYS A 253 -50.94 29.38 9.92
CA LYS A 253 -52.11 30.21 9.67
C LYS A 253 -52.00 30.83 8.27
N GLY A 254 -52.93 30.45 7.41
CA GLY A 254 -53.24 31.21 6.20
C GLY A 254 -53.18 30.45 4.88
N ILE A 255 -53.78 29.24 4.80
CA ILE A 255 -54.26 28.73 3.51
C ILE A 255 -55.41 29.66 3.08
N LYS A 256 -55.13 30.59 2.17
CA LYS A 256 -56.18 31.28 1.41
C LYS A 256 -56.63 30.33 0.30
N ILE A 257 -57.80 29.75 0.51
CA ILE A 257 -58.57 29.05 -0.51
C ILE A 257 -58.98 30.10 -1.55
N ALA A 258 -58.48 29.97 -2.77
CA ALA A 258 -59.02 30.71 -3.91
C ALA A 258 -60.35 30.04 -4.33
N PRO A 259 -61.43 30.80 -4.55
CA PRO A 259 -62.67 30.23 -5.04
C PRO A 259 -62.49 29.82 -6.50
N ASN A 260 -62.60 28.53 -6.73
CA ASN A 260 -63.00 27.95 -8.00
C ASN A 260 -64.48 28.32 -8.21
N ASP A 261 -64.81 28.91 -9.35
CA ASP A 261 -65.86 28.45 -10.28
C ASP A 261 -66.50 29.59 -11.07
N ALA A 262 -66.85 29.22 -12.32
CA ALA A 262 -67.83 29.82 -13.22
C ALA A 262 -67.32 31.04 -14.05
N LEU A 263 -67.44 31.13 -15.38
CA LEU A 263 -68.29 30.53 -16.41
C LEU A 263 -67.51 30.57 -17.75
N ALA A 264 -67.48 29.50 -18.55
CA ALA A 264 -68.37 29.27 -19.69
C ALA A 264 -68.50 30.47 -20.66
N HIS A 265 -67.65 30.52 -21.69
CA HIS A 265 -67.98 30.50 -23.12
C HIS A 265 -66.73 30.75 -23.98
#